data_AF-A0A1L9MY24-F1
#
_entry.id   AF-A0A1L9MY24-F1
#
_cell.length_a   1.000
_cell.length_b   1.000
_cell.length_c   1.000
_cell.angle_alpha   90.00
_cell.angle_beta   90.00
_cell.angle_gamma   90.00
#
_symmetry.space_group_name_H-M   'P 1'
#
loop_
_entity.id
_entity.type
_entity.pdbx_description
1 polymer ?
#
loop_
_entity_poly.entity_id
_entity_poly.type
_entity_poly.pdbx_seq_one_letter_code
_entity_poly.pdbx_strand_id
1 'polypeptide(L)'
;MTSPHLRHRSSLEGVIFPFPQCLPPQEHDEATELFNKLIQHFEPLEKSYEDYKPITLVRLMKEEILAEDEFLIFFFTLIGHDRPGVTDFSLADTLARLDGFDRWTPEKRHVLFQSLVNFTSYLFCSNNY
;
A
#
# COMPACT_ATOMS: atom_id res chain seq x y z
N MET A 1 1.89 -27.98 -52.63
CA MET A 1 0.90 -26.97 -52.20
C MET A 1 1.10 -26.77 -50.70
N THR A 2 1.70 -25.67 -50.28
CA THR A 2 2.05 -25.40 -48.87
C THR A 2 1.30 -24.14 -48.42
N SER A 3 0.39 -24.31 -47.45
CA SER A 3 -0.37 -23.21 -46.85
C SER A 3 0.55 -22.24 -46.13
N PRO A 4 0.33 -20.91 -46.24
CA PRO A 4 1.05 -19.95 -45.45
C PRO A 4 0.54 -20.00 -44.00
N HIS A 5 1.46 -20.24 -43.06
CA HIS A 5 1.18 -20.04 -41.64
C HIS A 5 0.92 -18.54 -41.40
N LEU A 6 -0.36 -18.18 -41.30
CA LEU A 6 -0.78 -16.89 -40.77
C LEU A 6 -0.25 -16.76 -39.35
N ARG A 7 0.82 -15.98 -39.18
CA ARG A 7 1.24 -15.51 -37.85
C ARG A 7 0.12 -14.65 -37.32
N HIS A 8 -0.62 -15.18 -36.35
CA HIS A 8 -1.54 -14.40 -35.54
C HIS A 8 -0.71 -13.39 -34.74
N ARG A 9 -0.54 -12.17 -35.26
CA ARG A 9 -0.12 -11.05 -34.43
C ARG A 9 -1.32 -10.69 -33.57
N SER A 10 -1.38 -11.27 -32.37
CA SER A 10 -2.24 -10.77 -31.32
C SER A 10 -1.76 -9.36 -31.00
N SER A 11 -2.45 -8.37 -31.55
CA SER A 11 -2.20 -6.97 -31.26
C SER A 11 -2.69 -6.66 -29.84
N LEU A 12 -1.82 -6.06 -29.02
CA LEU A 12 -2.17 -5.50 -27.71
C LEU A 12 -2.69 -4.04 -27.83
N GLU A 13 -3.02 -3.57 -29.04
CA GLU A 13 -3.48 -2.19 -29.32
C GLU A 13 -4.81 -1.81 -28.64
N GLY A 14 -5.39 -2.69 -27.80
CA GLY A 14 -6.61 -2.47 -27.04
C GLY A 14 -6.48 -2.62 -25.53
N VAL A 15 -5.27 -2.77 -24.96
CA VAL A 15 -5.12 -2.73 -23.50
C VAL A 15 -5.28 -1.27 -23.04
N ILE A 16 -6.53 -0.91 -22.74
CA ILE A 16 -6.85 0.31 -21.99
C ILE A 16 -6.23 0.11 -20.62
N PHE A 17 -5.07 0.72 -20.37
CA PHE A 17 -4.63 0.91 -19.00
C PHE A 17 -5.68 1.79 -18.31
N PRO A 18 -6.26 1.36 -17.18
CA PRO A 18 -7.05 2.27 -16.37
C PRO A 18 -6.17 3.50 -16.09
N PHE A 19 -6.75 4.69 -16.22
CA PHE A 19 -6.04 5.89 -15.82
C PHE A 19 -5.58 5.70 -14.37
N PRO A 20 -4.33 6.08 -14.04
CA PRO A 20 -3.87 6.03 -12.66
C PRO A 20 -4.90 6.69 -11.77
N GLN A 21 -5.28 6.01 -10.69
CA GLN A 21 -6.16 6.64 -9.71
C GLN A 21 -5.37 7.80 -9.10
N CYS A 22 -5.69 9.02 -9.52
CA CYS A 22 -5.07 10.21 -8.97
C CYS A 22 -5.87 10.69 -7.77
N LEU A 23 -5.19 10.82 -6.64
CA LEU A 23 -5.76 11.45 -5.46
C LEU A 23 -5.94 12.96 -5.72
N PRO A 24 -6.96 13.59 -5.12
CA PRO A 24 -6.98 15.04 -4.99
C PRO A 24 -5.65 15.51 -4.34
N PRO A 25 -5.05 16.62 -4.79
CA PRO A 25 -3.74 17.06 -4.28
C PRO A 25 -3.68 17.15 -2.75
N GLN A 26 -4.76 17.61 -2.12
CA GLN A 26 -4.85 17.68 -0.67
C GLN A 26 -4.82 16.30 -0.01
N GLU A 27 -5.57 15.32 -0.54
CA GLU A 27 -5.58 13.96 0.00
C GLU A 27 -4.23 13.28 -0.20
N HIS A 28 -3.58 13.53 -1.34
CA HIS A 28 -2.22 13.08 -1.59
C HIS A 28 -1.25 13.62 -0.53
N ASP A 29 -1.26 14.92 -0.29
CA ASP A 29 -0.37 15.57 0.68
C ASP A 29 -0.61 15.01 2.10
N GLU A 30 -1.87 14.91 2.52
CA GLU A 30 -2.26 14.35 3.83
C GLU A 30 -1.85 12.88 3.98
N ALA A 31 -2.06 12.07 2.94
CA ALA A 31 -1.67 10.66 2.92
C ALA A 31 -0.14 10.50 2.99
N THR A 32 0.60 11.31 2.24
CA THR A 32 2.07 11.32 2.23
C THR A 32 2.65 11.77 3.57
N GLU A 33 2.11 12.84 4.16
CA GLU A 33 2.53 13.29 5.48
C GLU A 33 2.28 12.23 6.55
N LEU A 34 1.09 11.63 6.57
CA LEU A 34 0.76 10.60 7.54
C LEU A 34 1.60 9.33 7.33
N PHE A 35 1.83 8.93 6.08
CA PHE A 35 2.75 7.83 5.75
C PHE A 35 4.14 8.09 6.35
N ASN A 36 4.71 9.28 6.10
CA ASN A 36 6.02 9.65 6.62
C ASN A 36 6.05 9.65 8.17
N LYS A 37 5.00 10.15 8.83
CA LYS A 37 4.89 10.08 10.30
C LYS A 37 4.88 8.64 10.82
N LEU A 38 4.15 7.73 10.15
CA LEU A 38 4.11 6.31 10.52
C LEU A 38 5.50 5.67 10.39
N ILE A 39 6.17 5.87 9.25
CA ILE A 39 7.52 5.34 9.03
C ILE A 39 8.50 5.87 10.07
N GLN A 40 8.53 7.19 10.30
CA GLN A 40 9.42 7.81 11.29
C GLN A 40 9.18 7.27 12.71
N HIS A 41 7.94 6.93 13.06
CA HIS A 41 7.63 6.38 14.38
C HIS A 41 8.02 4.91 14.52
N PHE A 42 7.72 4.08 13.52
CA PHE A 42 7.81 2.63 13.64
C PHE A 42 9.13 2.03 13.12
N GLU A 43 9.78 2.65 12.12
CA GLU A 43 11.04 2.14 11.56
C GLU A 43 12.16 2.02 12.62
N PRO A 44 12.34 2.99 13.55
CA PRO A 44 13.35 2.87 14.60
C PRO A 44 13.02 1.80 15.66
N LEU A 45 11.74 1.45 15.82
CA LEU A 45 11.26 0.47 16.81
C LEU A 45 11.35 -0.96 16.27
N GLU A 46 11.52 -1.11 14.97
CA GLU A 46 11.59 -2.38 14.29
C GLU A 46 12.84 -3.16 14.69
N LYS A 47 12.62 -4.37 15.16
CA LYS A 47 13.65 -5.40 15.22
C LYS A 47 13.60 -6.19 13.92
N SER A 48 14.74 -6.69 13.46
CA SER A 48 14.80 -7.59 12.30
C SER A 48 13.78 -8.71 12.49
N TYR A 49 12.80 -8.78 11.59
CA TYR A 49 11.79 -9.82 11.53
C TYR A 49 12.26 -10.82 10.48
N GLU A 50 12.63 -12.03 10.89
CA GLU A 50 12.98 -13.13 9.96
C GLU A 50 13.90 -12.68 8.80
N ASP A 51 15.04 -12.09 9.14
CA ASP A 51 16.09 -11.60 8.21
C ASP A 51 15.78 -10.32 7.40
N TYR A 52 14.60 -9.71 7.55
CA TYR A 52 14.29 -8.41 6.93
C TYR A 52 13.68 -7.40 7.91
N LYS A 53 13.54 -6.17 7.43
CA LYS A 53 12.96 -5.04 8.16
C LYS A 53 11.68 -4.58 7.45
N PRO A 54 10.51 -5.12 7.81
CA PRO A 54 9.22 -4.75 7.24
C PRO A 54 9.01 -3.24 7.04
N ILE A 55 9.17 -2.41 8.06
CA ILE A 55 8.88 -0.97 7.96
C ILE A 55 9.85 -0.28 7.01
N THR A 56 11.14 -0.62 7.10
CA THR A 56 12.15 -0.14 6.13
C THR A 56 11.76 -0.51 4.70
N LEU A 57 11.24 -1.72 4.50
CA LEU A 57 10.83 -2.20 3.19
C LEU A 57 9.61 -1.45 2.65
N VAL A 58 8.62 -1.14 3.49
CA VAL A 58 7.49 -0.28 3.09
C VAL A 58 7.97 1.09 2.60
N ARG A 59 8.92 1.70 3.32
CA ARG A 59 9.53 2.98 2.92
C ARG A 59 10.22 2.85 1.55
N LEU A 60 11.06 1.84 1.38
CA LEU A 60 11.78 1.63 0.12
C LEU A 60 10.82 1.39 -1.06
N MET A 61 9.72 0.67 -0.86
CA MET A 61 8.72 0.47 -1.92
C MET A 61 8.01 1.77 -2.31
N LYS A 62 7.72 2.64 -1.34
CA LYS A 62 7.14 3.96 -1.60
C LYS A 62 8.09 4.85 -2.42
N GLU A 63 9.41 4.71 -2.23
CA GLU A 63 10.45 5.45 -2.96
C GLU A 63 10.64 4.95 -4.40
N GLU A 64 10.42 3.66 -4.66
CA GLU A 64 10.66 3.03 -5.97
C GLU A 64 9.43 2.97 -6.89
N ILE A 65 8.21 3.11 -6.35
CA ILE A 65 6.99 2.98 -7.14
C ILE A 65 6.66 4.25 -7.94
N LEU A 66 6.31 4.09 -9.22
CA LEU A 66 5.88 5.21 -10.08
C LEU A 66 4.42 5.62 -9.82
N ALA A 67 3.57 4.67 -9.40
CA ALA A 67 2.16 4.88 -9.11
C ALA A 67 1.95 5.21 -7.62
N GLU A 68 2.40 6.40 -7.21
CA GLU A 68 2.42 6.84 -5.82
C GLU A 68 1.03 6.86 -5.16
N ASP A 69 0.04 7.44 -5.85
CA ASP A 69 -1.33 7.55 -5.33
C ASP A 69 -1.97 6.18 -5.12
N GLU A 70 -1.78 5.27 -6.08
CA GLU A 70 -2.28 3.89 -5.98
C GLU A 70 -1.65 3.16 -4.80
N PHE A 71 -0.34 3.37 -4.59
CA PHE A 71 0.34 2.82 -3.42
C PHE A 71 -0.25 3.37 -2.11
N LEU A 72 -0.46 4.69 -2.01
CA LEU A 72 -1.00 5.32 -0.80
C LEU A 72 -2.41 4.81 -0.51
N ILE A 73 -3.29 4.78 -1.52
CA ILE A 73 -4.65 4.24 -1.41
C ILE A 73 -4.58 2.78 -0.91
N PHE A 74 -3.77 1.96 -1.55
CA PHE A 74 -3.64 0.55 -1.23
C PHE A 74 -3.10 0.31 0.19
N PHE A 75 -2.05 1.04 0.55
CA PHE A 75 -1.44 1.03 1.87
C PHE A 75 -2.47 1.37 2.96
N PHE A 76 -3.15 2.51 2.85
CA PHE A 76 -4.13 2.94 3.83
C PHE A 76 -5.38 2.06 3.87
N THR A 77 -5.75 1.44 2.75
CA THR A 77 -6.82 0.43 2.72
C THR A 77 -6.49 -0.76 3.61
N LEU A 78 -5.27 -1.30 3.50
CA LEU A 78 -4.87 -2.48 4.24
C LEU A 78 -4.64 -2.20 5.72
N ILE A 79 -3.90 -1.14 6.07
CA ILE A 79 -3.68 -0.79 7.49
C ILE A 79 -4.92 -0.19 8.14
N GLY A 80 -5.90 0.22 7.32
CA GLY A 80 -7.16 0.77 7.75
C GLY A 80 -8.20 -0.27 8.16
N HIS A 81 -7.95 -1.56 7.90
CA HIS A 81 -8.99 -2.60 7.86
C HIS A 81 -9.33 -3.28 9.20
N ASP A 82 -9.13 -2.59 10.33
CA ASP A 82 -9.46 -3.10 11.68
C ASP A 82 -10.98 -3.10 12.00
N ARG A 83 -11.86 -2.80 11.02
CA ARG A 83 -13.32 -2.79 11.23
C ARG A 83 -13.98 -4.03 10.63
N PRO A 84 -14.35 -5.05 11.44
CA PRO A 84 -15.25 -6.09 10.97
C PRO A 84 -16.63 -5.48 10.65
N GLY A 85 -17.05 -5.58 9.38
CA GLY A 85 -18.41 -5.23 8.94
C GLY A 85 -18.60 -3.89 8.22
N VAL A 86 -17.54 -3.13 7.93
CA VAL A 86 -17.61 -1.94 7.07
C VAL A 86 -17.13 -2.30 5.67
N THR A 87 -18.01 -2.17 4.68
CA THR A 87 -17.72 -2.52 3.28
C THR A 87 -17.19 -1.33 2.46
N ASP A 88 -17.43 -0.10 2.93
CA ASP A 88 -17.02 1.12 2.23
C ASP A 88 -15.73 1.66 2.85
N PHE A 89 -14.63 1.51 2.12
CA PHE A 89 -13.36 2.17 2.43
C PHE A 89 -13.46 3.66 2.09
N SER A 90 -13.15 4.50 3.06
CA SER A 90 -12.98 5.95 2.90
C SER A 90 -11.55 6.30 3.31
N LEU A 91 -10.76 6.81 2.36
CA LEU A 91 -9.39 7.23 2.61
C LEU A 91 -9.38 8.35 3.65
N ALA A 92 -10.19 9.39 3.46
CA ALA A 92 -10.32 10.52 4.38
C ALA A 92 -10.64 10.07 5.82
N ASP A 93 -11.59 9.16 6.02
CA ASP A 93 -11.92 8.65 7.36
C ASP A 93 -10.77 7.85 7.98
N THR A 94 -10.00 7.15 7.14
CA THR A 94 -8.84 6.39 7.57
C THR A 94 -7.69 7.30 7.96
N LEU A 95 -7.39 8.32 7.15
CA LEU A 95 -6.39 9.35 7.46
C LEU A 95 -6.74 10.08 8.75
N ALA A 96 -7.98 10.58 8.88
CA ALA A 96 -8.44 11.29 10.07
C ALA A 96 -8.36 10.43 11.35
N ARG A 97 -8.63 9.13 11.23
CA ARG A 97 -8.50 8.20 12.36
C ARG A 97 -7.03 8.04 12.76
N LEU A 98 -6.14 7.87 11.77
CA LEU A 98 -4.73 7.56 12.00
C LEU A 98 -3.88 8.78 12.35
N ASP A 99 -4.29 10.01 12.04
CA ASP A 99 -3.49 11.23 12.29
C ASP A 99 -3.07 11.39 13.77
N GLY A 100 -3.88 10.90 14.71
CA GLY A 100 -3.60 10.91 16.15
C GLY A 100 -3.01 9.62 16.73
N PHE A 101 -2.39 8.76 15.93
CA PHE A 101 -1.91 7.44 16.38
C PHE A 101 -0.86 7.51 17.49
N ASP A 102 -0.08 8.59 17.54
CA ASP A 102 0.94 8.87 18.56
C ASP A 102 0.36 8.92 19.98
N ARG A 103 -0.90 9.36 20.11
CA ARG A 103 -1.64 9.47 21.38
C ARG A 103 -2.37 8.18 21.76
N TRP A 104 -2.34 7.16 20.91
CA TRP A 104 -3.03 5.91 21.19
C TRP A 104 -2.33 5.10 22.28
N THR A 105 -3.10 4.20 22.91
CA THR A 105 -2.56 3.26 23.88
C THR A 105 -1.50 2.36 23.22
N PRO A 106 -0.52 1.86 23.98
CA PRO A 106 0.52 0.97 23.44
C PRO A 106 -0.04 -0.24 22.70
N GLU A 107 -1.18 -0.78 23.15
CA GLU A 107 -1.85 -1.93 22.53
C GLU A 107 -2.37 -1.58 21.14
N LYS A 108 -3.05 -0.42 20.99
CA LYS A 108 -3.53 0.04 19.68
C LYS A 108 -2.38 0.36 18.73
N ARG A 109 -1.29 0.95 19.23
CA ARG A 109 -0.08 1.16 18.42
C ARG A 109 0.59 -0.15 18.02
N HIS A 110 0.56 -1.16 18.89
CA HIS A 110 1.05 -2.49 18.55
C HIS A 110 0.21 -3.15 17.45
N VAL A 111 -1.13 -3.03 17.50
CA VAL A 111 -2.00 -3.52 16.41
C VAL A 111 -1.72 -2.82 15.09
N LEU A 112 -1.54 -1.49 15.12
CA LEU A 112 -1.13 -0.72 13.94
C LEU A 112 0.22 -1.19 13.39
N PHE A 113 1.20 -1.42 14.26
CA PHE A 113 2.50 -1.99 13.86
C PHE A 113 2.35 -3.37 13.22
N GLN A 114 1.55 -4.28 13.81
CA GLN A 114 1.27 -5.58 13.21
C GLN A 114 0.60 -5.46 11.84
N SER A 115 -0.27 -4.46 11.65
CA SER A 115 -0.89 -4.20 10.34
C SER A 115 0.13 -3.75 9.30
N LEU A 116 1.13 -2.94 9.68
CA LEU A 116 2.24 -2.57 8.81
C LEU A 116 3.11 -3.79 8.43
N VAL A 117 3.38 -4.68 9.39
CA VAL A 117 4.09 -5.94 9.11
C VAL A 117 3.28 -6.82 8.16
N ASN A 118 1.99 -7.00 8.42
CA ASN A 118 1.11 -7.79 7.55
C ASN A 118 1.01 -7.23 6.13
N PHE A 119 1.03 -5.90 5.98
CA PHE A 119 1.12 -5.24 4.67
C PHE A 119 2.36 -5.73 3.90
N THR A 120 3.52 -5.82 4.54
CA THR A 120 4.73 -6.37 3.88
C THR A 120 4.59 -7.84 3.54
N SER A 121 3.99 -8.64 4.41
CA SER A 121 3.74 -10.06 4.10
C SER A 121 2.85 -10.21 2.86
N TYR A 122 1.85 -9.34 2.68
CA TYR A 122 1.03 -9.33 1.48
C TYR A 122 1.86 -9.05 0.22
N LEU A 123 2.77 -8.07 0.26
CA LEU A 123 3.61 -7.71 -0.88
C LEU A 123 4.53 -8.85 -1.32
N PHE A 124 5.02 -9.67 -0.38
CA PHE A 124 5.96 -10.76 -0.68
C PHE A 124 5.27 -12.09 -0.96
N CYS A 125 4.19 -12.42 -0.24
CA CYS A 125 3.47 -13.68 -0.44
C CYS A 125 2.53 -13.65 -1.65
N SER A 126 2.12 -12.48 -2.15
CA SER A 126 1.25 -12.36 -3.34
C SER A 126 1.98 -12.60 -4.68
N ASN A 127 3.30 -12.78 -4.71
CA ASN A 127 4.08 -13.03 -5.94
C ASN A 127 4.21 -14.51 -6.34
N ASN A 128 3.36 -15.40 -5.82
CA ASN A 128 3.30 -16.81 -6.22
C ASN A 128 1.95 -17.15 -6.90
N TYR A 129 1.66 -16.55 -8.06
CA TYR A 129 0.67 -17.08 -9.01
C TYR A 129 1.06 -16.75 -10.45
#